data_AF-A0A933ARQ2-F1
#
_entry.id   AF-A0A933ARQ2-F1
#
_cell.length_a   1.000
_cell.length_b   1.000
_cell.length_c   1.000
_cell.angle_alpha   90.00
_cell.angle_beta   90.00
_cell.angle_gamma   90.00
#
_symmetry.space_group_name_H-M   'P 1'
#
loop_
_entity.id
_entity.type
_entity.pdbx_description
1 polymer ?
#
loop_
_entity_poly.entity_id
_entity_poly.type
_entity_poly.pdbx_seq_one_letter_code
_entity_poly.pdbx_strand_id
1 'polypeptide(L)'
;MNFFGIGPGELILILVIALIVFGPGKLPEVGSALGKGIREFRRVTGEATQELTKSMEIETREVRPHTGRACAACGTWNPVSSKFCGQCGADLALSTTYHTPIDQ
;
A
#
# COMPACT_ATOMS: atom_id res chain seq x y z
N MET A 1 18.30 18.80 11.63
CA MET A 1 19.31 17.88 11.08
C MET A 1 19.70 18.36 9.69
N ASN A 2 20.98 18.52 9.39
CA ASN A 2 21.46 18.93 8.06
C ASN A 2 21.59 17.69 7.18
N PHE A 3 20.76 17.56 6.15
CA PHE A 3 20.85 16.50 5.17
C PHE A 3 21.98 16.89 4.20
N PHE A 4 23.10 16.15 4.18
CA PHE A 4 24.20 16.38 3.21
C PHE A 4 24.88 17.77 3.27
N GLY A 5 24.98 18.38 4.45
CA GLY A 5 25.58 19.72 4.57
C GLY A 5 24.75 20.85 3.95
N ILE A 6 23.56 20.52 3.44
CA ILE A 6 22.57 21.43 2.88
C ILE A 6 21.51 21.65 3.94
N GLY A 7 21.38 22.89 4.39
CA GLY A 7 20.31 23.30 5.29
C GLY A 7 18.96 23.32 4.56
N PRO A 8 17.84 23.29 5.30
CA PRO A 8 16.51 23.41 4.71
C PRO A 8 16.34 24.67 3.85
N GLY A 9 17.07 25.76 4.15
CA GLY A 9 17.09 26.97 3.33
C GLY A 9 17.73 26.79 1.96
N GLU A 10 18.87 26.09 1.87
CA GLU A 10 19.52 25.80 0.59
C GLU A 10 18.71 24.83 -0.26
N LEU A 11 18.05 23.85 0.37
CA LEU A 11 17.11 22.96 -0.32
C LEU A 11 15.95 23.75 -0.95
N ILE A 12 15.37 24.71 -0.21
CA ILE A 12 14.31 25.59 -0.70
C ILE A 12 14.82 26.47 -1.85
N LEU A 13 16.02 27.03 -1.77
CA LEU A 13 16.59 27.85 -2.84
C LEU A 13 16.73 27.05 -4.15
N ILE A 14 17.25 25.83 -4.07
CA ILE A 14 17.36 24.92 -5.22
C ILE A 14 15.97 24.58 -5.78
N LEU A 15 15.00 24.31 -4.91
CA LEU A 15 13.62 24.03 -5.30
C LEU A 15 13.00 25.21 -6.07
N VAL A 16 13.22 26.45 -5.60
CA VAL A 16 12.71 27.67 -6.27
C VAL A 16 13.33 27.83 -7.66
N ILE A 17 14.65 27.62 -7.79
CA ILE A 17 15.32 27.66 -9.10
C ILE A 17 14.75 26.59 -10.03
N ALA A 18 14.59 25.36 -9.54
CA ALA A 18 13.98 24.27 -10.31
C ALA A 18 12.53 24.59 -10.72
N LEU A 19 11.76 25.22 -9.84
CA LEU A 19 10.39 25.68 -10.12
C LEU A 19 10.32 26.78 -11.17
N ILE A 20 11.30 27.67 -11.25
CA ILE A 20 11.36 28.69 -12.29
C ILE A 20 11.69 28.05 -13.65
N VAL A 21 12.62 27.09 -13.68
CA VAL A 21 13.04 26.40 -14.90
C VAL A 21 11.95 25.47 -15.44
N PHE A 22 11.38 24.62 -14.57
CA PHE A 22 10.38 23.63 -14.97
C PHE A 22 8.95 24.14 -14.89
N GLY A 23 8.68 25.16 -14.06
CA GLY A 23 7.34 25.65 -13.77
C GLY A 23 6.64 24.85 -12.66
N PRO A 24 5.90 25.50 -11.74
CA PRO A 24 5.17 24.82 -10.66
C PRO A 24 4.08 23.87 -11.16
N GLY A 25 3.53 24.11 -12.36
CA GLY A 25 2.53 23.24 -12.98
C GLY A 25 3.09 21.92 -13.53
N LYS A 26 4.40 21.83 -13.82
CA LYS A 26 5.01 20.62 -14.39
C LYS A 26 5.49 19.64 -13.32
N LEU A 27 5.80 20.11 -12.11
CA LEU A 27 6.15 19.25 -10.98
C LEU A 27 5.09 18.17 -10.65
N PRO A 28 3.80 18.50 -10.49
CA PRO A 28 2.78 17.49 -10.19
C PRO A 28 2.59 16.49 -11.34
N GLU A 29 2.77 16.93 -12.60
CA GLU A 29 2.70 16.05 -13.77
C GLU A 29 3.84 15.02 -13.76
N VAL A 30 5.09 15.49 -13.57
CA VAL A 30 6.29 14.63 -13.48
C VAL A 30 6.23 13.72 -12.27
N GLY A 31 5.82 14.24 -11.12
CA GLY A 31 5.63 13.46 -9.89
C GLY A 31 4.54 12.40 -10.04
N SER A 32 3.45 12.71 -10.73
CA SER A 32 2.37 11.74 -10.99
C SER A 32 2.82 10.63 -11.94
N ALA A 33 3.59 10.96 -12.99
CA ALA A 33 4.15 9.98 -13.91
C ALA A 33 5.16 9.05 -13.22
N LEU A 34 6.11 9.63 -12.46
CA LEU A 34 7.06 8.88 -11.64
C LEU A 34 6.36 8.02 -10.58
N GLY A 35 5.36 8.57 -9.90
CA GLY A 35 4.59 7.87 -8.87
C GLY A 35 3.87 6.65 -9.42
N LYS A 36 3.26 6.76 -10.60
CA LYS A 36 2.65 5.62 -11.31
C LYS A 36 3.70 4.57 -11.67
N GLY A 37 4.85 4.97 -12.22
CA GLY A 37 5.94 4.06 -12.56
C GLY A 37 6.51 3.32 -11.34
N ILE A 38 6.73 4.03 -10.22
CA ILE A 38 7.18 3.43 -8.96
C ILE A 38 6.13 2.46 -8.41
N ARG A 39 4.84 2.80 -8.51
CA ARG A 39 3.76 1.93 -8.02
C ARG A 39 3.66 0.63 -8.81
N GLU A 40 3.80 0.71 -10.13
CA GLU A 40 3.83 -0.47 -11.00
C GLU A 40 5.10 -1.30 -10.74
N PHE A 41 6.26 -0.65 -10.62
CA PHE A 41 7.51 -1.32 -10.27
C PHE A 41 7.41 -2.06 -8.92
N ARG A 42 6.84 -1.41 -7.89
CA ARG A 42 6.59 -2.03 -6.59
C ARG A 42 5.63 -3.22 -6.68
N ARG A 43 4.63 -3.16 -7.55
CA ARG A 43 3.69 -4.25 -7.77
C ARG A 43 4.39 -5.46 -8.38
N VAL A 44 5.10 -5.26 -9.49
CA VAL A 44 5.84 -6.34 -10.19
C VAL A 44 6.91 -6.95 -9.30
N THR A 45 7.68 -6.11 -8.60
CA THR A 45 8.70 -6.60 -7.65
C THR A 45 8.07 -7.30 -6.44
N GLY A 46 6.91 -6.83 -5.97
CA GLY A 46 6.15 -7.47 -4.90
C GLY A 46 5.63 -8.85 -5.28
N GLU A 47 5.05 -8.99 -6.48
CA GLU A 47 4.57 -10.27 -7.02
C GLU A 47 5.73 -11.26 -7.22
N ALA A 48 6.86 -10.81 -7.80
CA ALA A 48 8.06 -11.63 -7.95
C ALA A 48 8.65 -12.08 -6.60
N THR A 49 8.66 -11.19 -5.61
CA THR A 49 9.14 -11.53 -4.25
C THR A 49 8.21 -12.55 -3.60
N GLN A 50 6.88 -12.40 -3.75
CA GLN A 50 5.92 -13.36 -3.21
C GLN A 50 6.04 -14.74 -3.84
N GLU A 51 6.32 -14.85 -5.14
CA GLU A 51 6.53 -16.14 -5.80
C GLU A 51 7.79 -16.84 -5.28
N LEU A 52 8.89 -16.10 -5.12
CA LEU A 52 10.13 -16.61 -4.51
C LEU A 52 9.92 -17.02 -3.04
N THR A 53 9.24 -16.19 -2.25
CA THR A 53 8.89 -16.51 -0.85
C THR A 53 7.99 -17.74 -0.78
N LYS A 54 7.00 -17.86 -1.66
CA LYS A 54 6.09 -19.01 -1.71
C LYS A 54 6.80 -20.31 -2.10
N SER A 55 7.82 -20.25 -2.96
CA SER A 55 8.68 -21.40 -3.27
C SER A 55 9.58 -21.80 -2.09
N MET A 56 9.98 -20.85 -1.24
CA MET A 56 10.76 -21.13 -0.03
C MET A 56 9.89 -21.56 1.17
N GLU A 57 8.66 -21.08 1.27
CA GLU A 57 7.75 -21.34 2.39
C GLU A 57 7.16 -22.76 2.37
N ILE A 58 7.24 -23.46 1.23
CA ILE A 58 6.88 -24.89 1.15
C ILE A 58 7.81 -25.76 2.03
N GLU A 59 9.01 -25.27 2.41
CA GLU A 59 9.93 -25.97 3.32
C GLU A 59 9.65 -25.69 4.82
N THR A 60 8.77 -24.74 5.18
CA THR A 60 8.38 -24.47 6.57
C THR A 60 6.87 -24.48 6.73
N ARG A 61 6.39 -25.56 7.31
CA ARG A 61 4.98 -25.83 7.61
C ARG A 61 4.36 -24.78 8.55
N GLU A 62 3.34 -24.10 8.03
CA GLU A 62 2.04 -23.78 8.68
C GLU A 62 1.97 -22.64 9.70
N VAL A 63 1.53 -21.45 9.23
CA VAL A 63 0.55 -20.63 9.96
C VAL A 63 -0.53 -20.17 8.97
N ARG A 64 -1.70 -20.82 9.00
CA ARG A 64 -2.87 -20.40 8.23
C ARG A 64 -3.65 -19.34 9.01
N PRO A 65 -3.84 -18.11 8.51
CA PRO A 65 -4.89 -17.24 9.02
C PRO A 65 -6.17 -17.53 8.23
N HIS A 66 -6.87 -18.60 8.61
CA HIS A 66 -8.22 -18.89 8.08
C HIS A 66 -9.28 -17.88 8.55
N THR A 67 -8.92 -16.96 9.44
CA THR A 67 -9.85 -16.00 10.03
C THR A 67 -9.85 -14.71 9.21
N GLY A 68 -10.65 -14.71 8.15
CA GLY A 68 -10.98 -13.50 7.38
C GLY A 68 -12.49 -13.30 7.29
N ARG A 69 -12.89 -12.15 6.76
CA ARG A 69 -14.29 -11.72 6.62
C ARG A 69 -14.47 -10.91 5.35
N ALA A 70 -15.63 -11.06 4.71
CA ALA A 70 -16.00 -10.23 3.58
C ALA A 70 -16.51 -8.86 4.06
N CYS A 71 -16.13 -7.80 3.34
CA CYS A 71 -16.68 -6.48 3.57
C CYS A 71 -18.13 -6.42 3.07
N ALA A 72 -19.07 -6.03 3.92
CA ALA A 72 -20.48 -5.92 3.55
C ALA A 72 -20.75 -4.85 2.46
N ALA A 73 -19.88 -3.85 2.32
CA ALA A 73 -20.09 -2.74 1.38
C ALA A 73 -19.63 -3.06 -0.06
N CYS A 74 -18.53 -3.81 -0.22
CA CYS A 74 -17.93 -4.04 -1.53
C CYS A 74 -17.57 -5.51 -1.80
N GLY A 75 -17.85 -6.41 -0.85
CA GLY A 75 -17.54 -7.83 -0.96
C GLY A 75 -16.07 -8.21 -0.80
N THR A 76 -15.16 -7.24 -0.69
CA THR A 76 -13.71 -7.54 -0.61
C THR A 76 -13.38 -8.28 0.69
N TRP A 77 -12.61 -9.36 0.56
CA TRP A 77 -12.11 -10.14 1.70
C TRP A 77 -11.04 -9.36 2.48
N ASN A 78 -11.18 -9.32 3.80
CA ASN A 78 -10.25 -8.64 4.69
C ASN A 78 -9.93 -9.52 5.92
N PRO A 79 -8.71 -9.45 6.49
CA PRO A 79 -8.35 -10.20 7.69
C PRO A 79 -9.07 -9.67 8.94
N VAL A 80 -9.31 -10.52 9.96
CA VAL A 80 -10.02 -10.10 11.20
C VAL A 80 -9.33 -8.98 11.99
N SER A 81 -8.05 -8.71 11.75
CA SER A 81 -7.29 -7.61 12.38
C SER A 81 -7.55 -6.24 11.73
N SER A 82 -8.16 -6.19 10.56
CA SER A 82 -8.39 -4.94 9.83
C SER A 82 -9.59 -4.17 10.41
N LYS A 83 -9.36 -2.90 10.78
CA LYS A 83 -10.42 -1.99 11.24
C LYS A 83 -11.25 -1.41 10.09
N PHE A 84 -10.65 -1.30 8.91
CA PHE A 84 -11.27 -0.74 7.69
C PHE A 84 -11.02 -1.63 6.49
N CYS A 85 -11.93 -1.61 5.52
CA CYS A 85 -11.81 -2.33 4.26
C CYS A 85 -10.70 -1.74 3.38
N GLY A 86 -9.75 -2.56 2.94
CA GLY A 86 -8.63 -2.13 2.08
C GLY A 86 -9.03 -1.68 0.67
N GLN A 87 -10.26 -1.97 0.23
CA GLN A 87 -10.74 -1.66 -1.12
C GLN A 87 -11.64 -0.42 -1.15
N CYS A 88 -12.56 -0.27 -0.19
CA CYS A 88 -13.55 0.81 -0.19
C CYS A 88 -13.50 1.71 1.06
N GLY A 89 -12.69 1.38 2.07
CA GLY A 89 -12.56 2.17 3.30
C GLY A 89 -13.69 2.00 4.33
N ALA A 90 -14.69 1.15 4.09
CA ALA A 90 -15.79 0.90 5.02
C ALA A 90 -15.30 0.33 6.37
N ASP A 91 -15.96 0.71 7.46
CA ASP A 91 -15.64 0.25 8.81
C ASP A 91 -16.00 -1.24 9.00
N LEU A 92 -15.00 -2.02 9.40
CA LEU A 92 -15.13 -3.45 9.65
C LEU A 92 -15.32 -3.75 11.15
N ALA A 93 -15.46 -2.81 12.06
CA ALA A 93 -15.82 -3.15 13.45
C ALA A 93 -17.27 -3.67 13.58
N LEU A 94 -18.17 -3.30 12.65
CA LEU A 94 -19.62 -3.46 12.80
C LEU A 94 -20.25 -4.70 12.15
N SER A 95 -19.51 -5.49 11.35
CA SER A 95 -20.08 -6.63 10.59
C SER A 95 -19.80 -8.01 11.22
N THR A 96 -19.64 -8.08 12.54
CA THR A 96 -19.40 -9.33 13.32
C THR A 96 -20.69 -10.14 13.52
N THR A 97 -21.58 -10.17 12.54
CA THR A 97 -22.81 -10.96 12.63
C THR A 97 -22.84 -12.01 11.54
N TYR A 98 -22.66 -13.24 12.01
CA TYR A 98 -23.02 -14.52 11.38
C TYR A 98 -22.11 -15.10 10.28
N HIS A 99 -21.32 -16.09 10.68
CA HIS A 99 -21.58 -17.46 10.19
C HIS A 99 -21.17 -18.45 11.30
N THR A 100 -22.14 -18.88 12.09
CA THR A 100 -22.00 -20.15 12.80
C THR A 100 -21.96 -21.27 11.75
N PRO A 101 -21.05 -22.26 11.86
CA PRO A 101 -21.26 -23.53 11.20
C PRO A 101 -22.33 -24.28 12.02
N ILE A 102 -23.59 -24.09 11.66
CA ILE A 102 -24.65 -25.04 11.93
C ILE A 102 -25.14 -25.47 10.56
N ASP A 103 -24.63 -26.59 10.08
CA ASP A 103 -25.49 -27.63 9.50
C ASP A 103 -24.79 -28.97 9.74
N GLN A 104 -25.61 -29.94 10.16
CA GLN A 104 -25.28 -31.25 10.73
C GLN A 104 -24.43 -32.14 9.82
#